data_AF-A0A0W7XBI7-F1
#
_entry.id   AF-A0A0W7XBI7-F1
#
_cell.length_a   1.000
_cell.length_b   1.000
_cell.length_c   1.000
_cell.angle_alpha   90.00
_cell.angle_beta   90.00
_cell.angle_gamma   90.00
#
_symmetry.space_group_name_H-M   'P 1'
#
loop_
_entity.id
_entity.type
_entity.pdbx_description
1 polymer ?
#
loop_
_entity_poly.entity_id
_entity_poly.type
_entity_poly.pdbx_seq_one_letter_code
_entity_poly.pdbx_strand_id
1 'polypeptide(L)'
;MGRPVPHRFVLNLFHLLKRADPSATVTGTKEIVRIADTVFTLSLAPTHRHDTYEGFRLTAISPTAGPLSATVLTFTEHKVTTGTGAARRDLERLDPYNHADLINGVFTDELEKAVTAFTTTFAPHAHV
;
A
#
# COMPACT_ATOMS: atom_id res chain seq x y z
N MET A 1 -11.06 5.96 -24.10
CA MET A 1 -10.56 5.08 -23.02
C MET A 1 -9.86 5.94 -21.99
N GLY A 2 -10.19 5.84 -20.70
CA GLY A 2 -9.48 6.54 -19.64
C GLY A 2 -8.03 6.06 -19.55
N ARG A 3 -7.10 6.91 -19.10
CA ARG A 3 -5.71 6.49 -18.87
C ARG A 3 -5.67 5.52 -17.69
N PRO A 4 -4.88 4.43 -17.74
CA PRO A 4 -4.80 3.48 -16.64
C PRO A 4 -4.32 4.17 -15.35
N VAL A 5 -4.72 3.64 -14.19
CA VAL A 5 -4.22 4.11 -12.89
C VAL A 5 -2.69 4.02 -12.88
N PRO A 6 -1.96 5.11 -12.59
CA PRO A 6 -0.50 5.09 -12.60
C PRO A 6 0.04 4.46 -11.31
N HIS A 7 0.16 3.12 -11.27
CA HIS A 7 0.56 2.35 -10.07
C HIS A 7 1.79 2.92 -9.36
N ARG A 8 2.87 3.21 -10.10
CA ARG A 8 4.11 3.73 -9.54
C ARG A 8 3.91 5.08 -8.85
N PHE A 9 3.08 5.95 -9.43
CA PHE A 9 2.74 7.24 -8.81
C PHE A 9 1.98 7.02 -7.49
N VAL A 10 0.96 6.16 -7.51
CA VAL A 10 0.15 5.87 -6.30
C VAL A 10 1.03 5.27 -5.20
N LEU A 11 1.88 4.30 -5.52
CA LEU A 11 2.78 3.68 -4.54
C LEU A 11 3.80 4.68 -3.97
N ASN A 12 4.37 5.57 -4.81
CA ASN A 12 5.26 6.63 -4.33
C ASN A 12 4.55 7.71 -3.53
N LEU A 13 3.24 7.91 -3.75
CA LEU A 13 2.48 8.88 -2.97
C LEU A 13 2.22 8.36 -1.55
N PHE A 14 1.88 7.08 -1.42
CA PHE A 14 1.57 6.47 -0.13
C PHE A 14 2.84 6.04 0.64
N HIS A 15 3.81 5.42 -0.05
CA HIS A 15 5.09 4.97 0.52
C HIS A 15 4.96 4.13 1.81
N LEU A 16 3.99 3.22 1.85
CA LEU A 16 3.61 2.53 3.09
C LEU A 16 4.72 1.63 3.64
N LEU A 17 5.38 0.84 2.78
CA LEU A 17 6.51 0.03 3.25
C LEU A 17 7.70 0.92 3.60
N LYS A 18 7.92 2.03 2.88
CA LYS A 18 8.99 2.98 3.20
C LYS A 18 8.83 3.65 4.56
N ARG A 19 7.59 3.86 5.00
CA ARG A 19 7.26 4.38 6.33
C ARG A 19 7.52 3.36 7.44
N ALA A 20 7.38 2.06 7.13
CA ALA A 20 7.72 0.98 8.05
C ALA A 20 9.23 0.68 8.08
N ASP A 21 9.91 0.77 6.93
CA ASP A 21 11.36 0.57 6.80
C ASP A 21 11.93 1.45 5.66
N PRO A 22 12.92 2.33 5.94
CA PRO A 22 13.41 3.30 4.98
C PRO A 22 14.13 2.70 3.75
N SER A 23 14.52 1.43 3.79
CA SER A 23 15.14 0.72 2.67
C SER A 23 14.14 0.26 1.60
N ALA A 24 12.83 0.42 1.85
CA ALA A 24 11.81 0.08 0.87
C ALA A 24 11.92 0.91 -0.42
N THR A 25 11.64 0.26 -1.56
CA THR A 25 11.69 0.90 -2.88
C THR A 25 10.50 0.53 -3.74
N VAL A 26 10.05 1.48 -4.57
CA VAL A 26 8.99 1.24 -5.56
C VAL A 26 9.61 0.82 -6.89
N THR A 27 9.34 -0.41 -7.30
CA THR A 27 9.80 -1.01 -8.56
C THR A 27 8.60 -1.47 -9.39
N GLY A 28 8.37 -0.82 -10.54
CA GLY A 28 7.25 -1.12 -11.42
C GLY A 28 5.89 -0.87 -10.74
N THR A 29 5.14 -1.95 -10.52
CA THR A 29 3.80 -1.93 -9.92
C THR A 29 3.79 -2.38 -8.45
N LYS A 30 4.96 -2.48 -7.82
CA LYS A 30 5.11 -2.93 -6.43
C LYS A 30 6.05 -2.03 -5.64
N GLU A 31 5.76 -1.87 -4.36
CA GLU A 31 6.73 -1.46 -3.34
C GLU A 31 7.32 -2.72 -2.70
N ILE A 32 8.62 -2.75 -2.49
CA ILE A 32 9.35 -3.94 -2.03
C ILE A 32 10.36 -3.54 -0.97
N VAL A 33 10.44 -4.33 0.10
CA VAL A 33 11.50 -4.22 1.10
C VAL A 33 11.91 -5.60 1.58
N ARG A 34 13.18 -5.77 1.93
CA ARG A 34 13.67 -6.97 2.62
C ARG A 34 14.05 -6.59 4.03
N ILE A 35 13.42 -7.23 5.00
CA ILE A 35 13.70 -7.04 6.43
C ILE A 35 14.10 -8.41 6.98
N ALA A 36 15.36 -8.52 7.41
CA ALA A 36 16.00 -9.80 7.73
C ALA A 36 15.83 -10.83 6.58
N ASP A 37 15.25 -11.98 6.87
CA ASP A 37 15.01 -13.06 5.91
C ASP A 37 13.59 -13.08 5.32
N THR A 38 12.86 -11.96 5.44
CA THR A 38 11.53 -11.82 4.87
C THR A 38 11.51 -10.70 3.83
N VAL A 39 10.99 -11.02 2.64
CA VAL A 39 10.70 -10.05 1.58
C VAL A 39 9.24 -9.67 1.69
N PHE A 40 9.00 -8.38 1.89
CA PHE A 40 7.67 -7.79 1.87
C PHE A 40 7.42 -7.15 0.52
N THR A 41 6.23 -7.38 -0.05
CA THR A 41 5.78 -6.69 -1.26
C THR A 41 4.41 -6.09 -1.05
N LEU A 42 4.21 -4.88 -1.55
CA LEU A 42 2.96 -4.15 -1.49
C LEU A 42 2.57 -3.69 -2.91
N SER A 43 1.31 -3.89 -3.28
CA SER A 43 0.79 -3.56 -4.61
C SER A 43 -0.67 -3.14 -4.51
N LEU A 44 -1.21 -2.47 -5.54
CA LEU A 44 -2.64 -2.14 -5.55
C LEU A 44 -3.48 -3.43 -5.61
N ALA A 45 -4.48 -3.54 -4.74
CA ALA A 45 -5.41 -4.66 -4.71
C ALA A 45 -6.60 -4.38 -5.65
N PRO A 46 -6.72 -5.08 -6.79
CA PRO A 46 -7.84 -4.89 -7.70
C PRO A 46 -9.13 -5.43 -7.09
N THR A 47 -10.24 -4.79 -7.44
CA THR A 47 -11.59 -5.32 -7.22
C THR A 47 -11.91 -6.39 -8.27
N HIS A 48 -13.19 -6.74 -8.42
CA HIS A 48 -13.68 -7.53 -9.56
C HIS A 48 -13.45 -6.85 -10.93
N ARG A 49 -13.24 -5.52 -10.96
CA ARG A 49 -12.83 -4.79 -12.17
C ARG A 49 -11.34 -4.55 -12.14
N HIS A 50 -10.65 -4.97 -13.19
CA HIS A 50 -9.18 -4.94 -13.26
C HIS A 50 -8.57 -3.54 -13.19
N ASP A 51 -9.33 -2.50 -13.53
CA ASP A 51 -8.89 -1.10 -13.50
C ASP A 51 -9.30 -0.34 -12.23
N THR A 52 -10.02 -1.02 -11.32
CA THR A 52 -10.52 -0.44 -10.08
C THR A 52 -9.90 -1.15 -8.89
N TYR A 53 -9.36 -0.39 -7.94
CA TYR A 53 -8.63 -0.89 -6.79
C TYR A 53 -9.34 -0.49 -5.50
N GLU A 54 -9.34 -1.37 -4.51
CA GLU A 54 -10.00 -1.13 -3.20
C GLU A 54 -9.00 -0.94 -2.07
N GLY A 55 -7.70 -1.03 -2.33
CA GLY A 55 -6.68 -0.94 -1.31
C GLY A 55 -5.32 -1.43 -1.76
N PHE A 56 -4.58 -2.01 -0.82
CA PHE A 56 -3.26 -2.57 -1.06
C PHE A 56 -3.19 -4.04 -0.68
N ARG A 57 -2.59 -4.84 -1.54
CA ARG A 57 -2.21 -6.23 -1.24
C ARG A 57 -0.80 -6.24 -0.69
N LEU A 58 -0.66 -6.67 0.56
CA LEU A 58 0.61 -6.82 1.26
C LEU A 58 0.95 -8.31 1.41
N THR A 59 2.19 -8.69 1.13
CA THR A 59 2.65 -10.08 1.22
C THR A 59 3.97 -10.17 1.98
N ALA A 60 4.15 -11.25 2.75
CA ALA A 60 5.42 -11.66 3.34
C ALA A 60 5.87 -12.98 2.70
N ILE A 61 7.10 -13.01 2.20
CA ILE A 61 7.70 -14.19 1.56
C ILE A 61 9.07 -14.42 2.16
N SER A 62 9.30 -15.63 2.68
CA SER A 62 10.64 -16.10 3.01
C SER A 62 11.31 -16.65 1.74
N PRO A 63 12.53 -16.23 1.38
CA PRO A 63 13.26 -16.82 0.26
C PRO A 63 13.52 -18.33 0.41
N THR A 64 13.51 -18.86 1.64
CA THR A 64 13.80 -20.26 1.95
C THR A 64 12.54 -21.08 2.22
N ALA A 65 11.54 -20.51 2.89
CA ALA A 65 10.30 -21.21 3.25
C ALA A 65 9.11 -20.91 2.31
N GLY A 66 9.25 -19.95 1.39
CA GLY A 66 8.18 -19.54 0.47
C GLY A 66 7.20 -18.54 1.08
N PRO A 67 5.95 -18.46 0.56
CA PRO A 67 4.95 -17.52 1.05
C PRO A 67 4.63 -17.76 2.53
N LEU A 68 4.78 -16.72 3.36
CA LEU A 68 4.43 -16.77 4.78
C LEU A 68 3.01 -16.28 5.03
N SER A 69 2.65 -15.15 4.41
CA SER A 69 1.33 -14.55 4.58
C SER A 69 1.01 -13.55 3.46
N ALA A 70 -0.27 -13.32 3.24
CA ALA A 70 -0.78 -12.27 2.38
C ALA A 70 -2.07 -11.70 2.97
N THR A 71 -2.24 -10.38 2.87
CA THR A 71 -3.46 -9.68 3.29
C THR A 71 -3.82 -8.58 2.31
N VAL A 72 -5.08 -8.18 2.31
CA VAL A 72 -5.58 -7.00 1.61
C VAL A 72 -5.96 -5.97 2.67
N LEU A 73 -5.40 -4.78 2.53
CA LEU A 73 -5.69 -3.64 3.38
C LEU A 73 -6.59 -2.69 2.58
N THR A 74 -7.91 -2.77 2.79
CA THR A 74 -8.86 -1.96 2.02
C THR A 74 -8.87 -0.51 2.49
N PHE A 75 -9.14 0.41 1.58
CA PHE A 75 -9.21 1.84 1.90
C PHE A 75 -10.30 2.13 2.93
N THR A 76 -11.46 1.46 2.82
CA THR A 76 -12.59 1.63 3.74
C THR A 76 -12.29 1.10 5.14
N GLU A 77 -11.75 -0.12 5.29
CA GLU A 77 -11.42 -0.70 6.60
C GLU A 77 -10.37 0.14 7.34
N HIS A 78 -9.42 0.71 6.59
CA HIS A 78 -8.35 1.54 7.14
C HIS A 78 -8.65 3.04 7.06
N LYS A 79 -9.91 3.43 6.83
CA LYS A 79 -10.39 4.83 6.90
C LYS A 79 -9.52 5.81 6.10
N VAL A 80 -9.08 5.39 4.91
CA VAL A 80 -8.24 6.23 4.05
C VAL A 80 -9.08 7.38 3.54
N THR A 81 -8.52 8.58 3.62
CA THR A 81 -9.21 9.80 3.16
C THR A 81 -8.32 10.59 2.21
N THR A 82 -8.95 11.35 1.31
CA THR A 82 -8.29 12.20 0.30
C THR A 82 -8.79 13.64 0.38
N GLY A 83 -7.97 14.59 -0.09
CA GLY A 83 -8.29 16.02 -0.06
C GLY A 83 -8.00 16.69 1.29
N THR A 84 -8.00 18.02 1.34
CA THR A 84 -7.68 18.79 2.55
C THR A 84 -8.88 19.60 3.07
N GLY A 85 -8.85 19.91 4.37
CA GLY A 85 -9.85 20.76 5.01
C GLY A 85 -11.28 20.26 4.82
N ALA A 86 -12.18 21.15 4.38
CA ALA A 86 -13.59 20.83 4.14
C ALA A 86 -13.82 19.90 2.93
N ALA A 87 -12.82 19.70 2.07
CA ALA A 87 -12.90 18.81 0.91
C ALA A 87 -12.41 17.38 1.22
N ARG A 88 -12.05 17.10 2.48
CA ARG A 88 -11.62 15.77 2.92
C ARG A 88 -12.78 14.78 2.80
N ARG A 89 -12.54 13.66 2.12
CA ARG A 89 -13.53 12.61 1.87
C ARG A 89 -12.92 11.23 1.99
N ASP A 90 -13.75 10.24 2.32
CA ASP A 90 -13.34 8.84 2.35
C ASP A 90 -12.98 8.36 0.94
N LEU A 91 -11.91 7.60 0.86
CA LEU A 91 -11.52 6.89 -0.35
C LEU A 91 -12.05 5.46 -0.21
N GLU A 92 -13.02 5.08 -1.03
CA GLU A 92 -13.50 3.69 -1.07
C GLU A 92 -12.77 2.88 -2.14
N ARG A 93 -12.54 3.50 -3.30
CA ARG A 93 -11.93 2.87 -4.47
C ARG A 93 -11.09 3.86 -5.24
N LEU A 94 -10.09 3.33 -5.95
CA LEU A 94 -9.22 4.04 -6.85
C LEU A 94 -9.42 3.55 -8.28
N ASP A 95 -9.63 4.45 -9.22
CA ASP A 95 -9.92 4.12 -10.61
C ASP A 95 -9.29 5.16 -11.59
N PRO A 96 -9.41 4.97 -12.91
CA PRO A 96 -8.89 5.90 -13.92
C PRO A 96 -9.41 7.34 -13.79
N TYR A 97 -10.50 7.58 -13.09
CA TYR A 97 -11.18 8.87 -13.00
C TYR A 97 -10.83 9.64 -11.72
N ASN A 98 -10.55 8.96 -10.62
CA ASN A 98 -10.31 9.61 -9.32
C ASN A 98 -8.85 9.58 -8.84
N HIS A 99 -7.95 8.86 -9.51
CA HIS A 99 -6.54 8.75 -9.06
C HIS A 99 -5.78 10.09 -9.05
N ALA A 100 -6.18 11.05 -9.89
CA ALA A 100 -5.58 12.37 -9.91
C ALA A 100 -5.87 13.14 -8.61
N ASP A 101 -6.99 12.85 -7.95
CA ASP A 101 -7.40 13.55 -6.72
C ASP A 101 -6.50 13.24 -5.54
N LEU A 102 -5.73 12.15 -5.62
CA LEU A 102 -4.75 11.77 -4.59
C LEU A 102 -3.67 12.85 -4.40
N ILE A 103 -3.36 13.65 -5.43
CA ILE A 103 -2.37 14.74 -5.32
C ILE A 103 -2.80 15.82 -4.31
N ASN A 104 -4.10 15.92 -4.02
CA ASN A 104 -4.66 16.88 -3.08
C ASN A 104 -4.52 16.45 -1.62
N GLY A 105 -3.67 15.46 -1.34
CA GLY A 105 -3.42 14.93 0.00
C GLY A 105 -4.14 13.62 0.25
N VAL A 106 -3.44 12.72 0.95
CA VAL A 106 -3.92 11.40 1.37
C VAL A 106 -3.55 11.23 2.84
N PHE A 107 -4.50 10.72 3.63
CA PHE A 107 -4.29 10.42 5.04
C PHE A 107 -4.49 8.93 5.29
N THR A 108 -3.49 8.32 5.93
CA THR A 108 -3.27 6.87 5.92
C THR A 108 -2.88 6.30 7.29
N ASP A 109 -3.13 7.01 8.40
CA ASP A 109 -2.63 6.64 9.73
C ASP A 109 -2.94 5.19 10.13
N GLU A 110 -4.19 4.73 9.95
CA GLU A 110 -4.60 3.34 10.28
C GLU A 110 -4.03 2.31 9.31
N LEU A 111 -3.80 2.71 8.06
CA LEU A 111 -3.17 1.88 7.04
C LEU A 111 -1.68 1.69 7.33
N GLU A 112 -0.98 2.77 7.71
CA GLU A 112 0.42 2.75 8.12
C GLU A 112 0.63 1.88 9.35
N LYS A 113 -0.22 2.02 10.37
CA LYS A 113 -0.19 1.13 11.55
C LYS A 113 -0.35 -0.33 11.18
N ALA A 114 -1.28 -0.66 10.27
CA ALA A 114 -1.51 -2.02 9.84
C ALA A 114 -0.30 -2.61 9.08
N VAL A 115 0.35 -1.82 8.22
CA VAL A 115 1.57 -2.25 7.52
C VAL A 115 2.70 -2.50 8.51
N THR A 116 2.94 -1.59 9.46
CA THR A 116 3.96 -1.76 10.51
C THR A 116 3.70 -2.97 11.39
N ALA A 117 2.45 -3.20 11.79
CA ALA A 117 2.09 -4.38 12.58
C ALA A 117 2.33 -5.69 11.81
N PHE A 118 1.99 -5.69 10.51
CA PHE A 118 2.23 -6.84 9.64
C PHE A 118 3.73 -7.12 9.47
N THR A 119 4.54 -6.12 9.16
CA THR A 119 5.99 -6.30 8.98
C THR A 119 6.66 -6.77 10.28
N THR A 120 6.28 -6.18 11.42
CA THR A 120 6.82 -6.55 12.74
C THR A 120 6.49 -8.01 13.10
N THR A 121 5.30 -8.50 12.72
CA THR A 121 4.88 -9.88 12.99
C THR A 121 5.79 -10.91 12.30
N PHE A 122 6.23 -10.62 11.07
CA PHE A 122 7.05 -11.54 10.27
C PHE A 122 8.55 -11.19 10.25
N ALA A 123 8.95 -10.08 10.87
CA ALA A 123 10.33 -9.63 11.02
C ALA A 123 10.51 -8.75 12.30
N PRO A 124 10.37 -9.32 13.52
CA PRO A 124 10.30 -8.55 14.78
C PRO A 124 11.61 -7.87 15.25
N HIS A 125 12.70 -7.90 14.47
CA HIS A 125 14.05 -7.50 14.93
C HIS A 125 14.80 -6.56 13.96
N ALA A 126 14.13 -5.55 13.42
CA ALA A 126 14.77 -4.54 12.56
C ALA A 126 15.29 -3.29 13.32
N HIS A 127 15.45 -3.36 14.64
CA HIS A 127 16.09 -2.30 15.41
C HIS A 127 17.42 -2.82 15.97
N VAL A 128 18.51 -2.45 15.31
CA VAL A 128 19.86 -2.35 15.89
C VAL A 128 20.24 -0.89 15.88
#